data_AF-A0A7X7CDV3-F1
#
_entry.id   AF-A0A7X7CDV3-F1
#
_cell.length_a   1.000
_cell.length_b   1.000
_cell.length_c   1.000
_cell.angle_alpha   90.00
_cell.angle_beta   90.00
_cell.angle_gamma   90.00
#
_symmetry.space_group_name_H-M   'P 1'
#
loop_
_entity.id
_entity.type
_entity.pdbx_description
1 polymer ?
#
loop_
_entity_poly.entity_id
_entity_poly.type
_entity_poly.pdbx_seq_one_letter_code
_entity_poly.pdbx_strand_id
1 'polypeptide(L)'
;MTELTYIAPRGAAPVNHGRTTASWTLVWLLVAGVLVAGIGFAVDRAPVLIAGLVIAVGGLVAGAVMRRLGMGQPTQVSAARDWYTD
;
A
#
# COMPACT_ATOMS: atom_id res chain seq x y z
N MET A 1 -12.06 34.04 25.87
CA MET A 1 -12.17 32.72 25.21
C MET A 1 -10.82 32.44 24.58
N THR A 2 -10.00 31.63 25.24
CA THR A 2 -8.62 31.34 24.83
C THR A 2 -8.65 30.18 23.83
N GLU A 3 -8.45 30.49 22.55
CA GLU A 3 -8.18 29.52 21.49
C GLU A 3 -6.90 28.74 21.87
N LEU A 4 -7.05 27.50 22.36
CA LEU A 4 -5.92 26.60 22.53
C LEU A 4 -5.51 26.14 21.13
N THR A 5 -4.53 26.82 20.53
CA THR A 5 -3.87 26.38 19.29
C THR A 5 -3.30 24.99 19.54
N TYR A 6 -4.07 23.96 19.18
CA TYR A 6 -3.62 22.58 19.24
C TYR A 6 -2.57 22.39 18.16
N ILE A 7 -1.31 22.61 18.52
CA ILE A 7 -0.18 22.24 17.68
C ILE A 7 -0.15 20.72 17.68
N ALA A 8 -0.69 20.10 16.64
CA ALA A 8 -0.55 18.67 16.44
C ALA A 8 0.94 18.32 16.53
N PRO A 9 1.33 17.34 17.37
CA PRO A 9 2.72 16.93 17.47
C PRO A 9 3.26 16.62 16.07
N ARG A 10 4.47 17.10 15.75
CA ARG A 10 5.15 16.73 14.50
C ARG A 10 5.26 15.21 14.46
N GLY A 11 4.39 14.56 13.69
CA GLY A 11 4.18 13.11 13.76
C GLY A 11 2.72 12.63 13.69
N ALA A 12 1.74 13.52 13.46
CA ALA A 12 0.36 13.13 13.19
C ALA A 12 0.30 11.98 12.16
N ALA A 13 -0.42 10.91 12.52
CA ALA A 13 -0.48 9.71 11.70
C ALA A 13 -1.10 10.02 10.33
N PRO A 14 -0.63 9.38 9.24
CA PRO A 14 -1.22 9.56 7.94
C PRO A 14 -2.74 9.39 7.95
N VAL A 15 -3.46 10.34 7.34
CA VAL A 15 -4.94 10.39 7.33
C VAL A 15 -5.57 9.11 6.75
N ASN A 16 -4.85 8.42 5.86
CA ASN A 16 -5.27 7.14 5.32
C ASN A 16 -4.59 5.97 6.06
N HIS A 17 -5.38 4.99 6.47
CA HIS A 17 -4.99 3.82 7.25
C HIS A 17 -4.36 2.70 6.39
N GLY A 18 -3.53 3.06 5.40
CA GLY A 18 -3.02 2.13 4.40
C GLY A 18 -4.06 1.64 3.37
N ARG A 19 -5.20 2.34 3.23
CA ARG A 19 -6.29 2.00 2.28
C ARG A 19 -6.09 2.62 0.89
N THR A 20 -4.87 2.65 0.38
CA THR A 20 -4.60 3.16 -0.97
C THR A 20 -4.86 2.07 -2.01
N THR A 21 -5.31 2.43 -3.21
CA THR A 21 -5.46 1.47 -4.31
C THR A 21 -4.12 0.80 -4.62
N ALA A 22 -3.02 1.56 -4.63
CA ALA A 22 -1.69 1.01 -4.88
C ALA A 22 -1.27 -0.06 -3.86
N SER A 23 -1.52 0.17 -2.55
CA SER A 23 -1.19 -0.79 -1.50
C SER A 23 -2.04 -2.05 -1.58
N TRP A 24 -3.36 -1.91 -1.77
CA TRP A 24 -4.25 -3.07 -1.83
C TRP A 24 -4.05 -3.93 -3.07
N THR A 25 -3.79 -3.32 -4.23
CA THR A 25 -3.46 -4.09 -5.44
C THR A 25 -2.14 -4.86 -5.26
N LEU A 26 -1.12 -4.24 -4.65
CA LEU A 26 0.12 -4.94 -4.31
C LEU A 26 -0.13 -6.13 -3.37
N VAL A 27 -0.90 -5.92 -2.30
CA VAL A 27 -1.22 -6.97 -1.32
C VAL A 27 -1.91 -8.15 -1.99
N TRP A 28 -2.96 -7.91 -2.79
CA TRP A 28 -3.70 -8.98 -3.46
C TRP A 28 -2.83 -9.80 -4.41
N LEU A 29 -1.99 -9.14 -5.21
CA LEU A 29 -1.11 -9.82 -6.16
C LEU A 29 0.01 -10.59 -5.46
N LEU A 30 0.61 -10.02 -4.41
CA LEU A 30 1.63 -10.73 -3.62
C LEU A 30 1.04 -11.95 -2.91
N VAL A 31 -0.11 -11.80 -2.25
CA VAL A 31 -0.76 -12.91 -1.55
C VAL A 31 -1.13 -14.01 -2.54
N ALA A 32 -1.77 -13.68 -3.67
CA ALA A 32 -2.12 -14.66 -4.69
C ALA A 32 -0.87 -15.36 -5.26
N GLY A 33 0.18 -14.60 -5.60
CA GLY A 33 1.40 -15.14 -6.15
C GLY A 33 2.14 -16.09 -5.20
N VAL A 34 2.27 -15.71 -3.92
CA VAL A 34 2.93 -16.54 -2.90
C VAL A 34 2.11 -17.80 -2.61
N LEU A 35 0.77 -17.71 -2.59
CA LEU A 35 -0.09 -18.89 -2.43
C LEU A 35 0.08 -19.87 -3.60
N VAL A 36 0.06 -19.38 -4.85
CA VAL A 36 0.27 -20.22 -6.04
C VAL A 36 1.69 -20.82 -6.04
N ALA A 37 2.70 -20.03 -5.69
CA ALA A 37 4.08 -20.50 -5.58
C ALA A 37 4.23 -21.58 -4.50
N GLY A 38 3.62 -21.38 -3.33
CA GLY A 38 3.61 -22.34 -2.23
C GLY A 38 2.93 -23.66 -2.62
N ILE A 39 1.82 -23.61 -3.35
CA ILE A 39 1.17 -24.81 -3.90
C ILE A 39 2.11 -25.51 -4.88
N GLY A 40 2.69 -24.77 -5.83
CA GLY A 40 3.62 -25.32 -6.83
C GLY A 40 4.85 -25.97 -6.21
N PHE A 41 5.37 -25.39 -5.13
CA PHE A 41 6.45 -25.97 -4.33
C PHE A 41 6.01 -27.25 -3.60
N ALA A 42 4.84 -27.23 -2.95
CA ALA A 42 4.33 -28.38 -2.19
C ALA A 42 4.05 -29.62 -3.06
N VAL A 43 3.69 -29.44 -4.33
CA VAL A 43 3.42 -30.54 -5.26
C VAL A 43 4.59 -30.85 -6.23
N ASP A 44 5.76 -30.24 -6.03
CA ASP A 44 6.94 -30.36 -6.90
C ASP A 44 6.63 -30.10 -8.39
N ARG A 45 5.89 -29.01 -8.67
CA ARG A 45 5.54 -28.59 -10.02
C ARG A 45 6.17 -27.25 -10.34
N ALA A 46 7.37 -27.30 -10.94
CA ALA A 46 8.11 -26.11 -11.36
C ALA A 46 7.29 -25.09 -12.18
N PRO A 47 6.42 -25.48 -13.14
CA PRO A 47 5.60 -24.51 -13.88
C PRO A 47 4.64 -23.71 -12.98
N VAL A 48 4.05 -24.35 -11.98
CA VAL A 48 3.11 -23.71 -11.04
C VAL A 48 3.88 -22.78 -10.10
N LEU A 49 5.06 -23.21 -9.63
CA LEU A 49 5.96 -22.38 -8.86
C LEU A 49 6.33 -21.10 -9.61
N ILE A 50 6.77 -21.24 -10.88
CA ILE A 50 7.13 -20.10 -11.74
C ILE A 50 5.93 -19.17 -11.95
N ALA A 51 4.74 -19.71 -12.22
CA ALA A 51 3.53 -18.91 -12.38
C ALA A 51 3.24 -18.04 -11.14
N GLY A 52 3.35 -18.62 -9.93
CA GLY A 52 3.18 -17.89 -8.68
C GLY A 52 4.22 -16.77 -8.50
N LEU A 53 5.48 -17.06 -8.80
CA LEU A 53 6.56 -16.05 -8.76
C LEU A 53 6.33 -14.90 -9.74
N VAL A 54 5.87 -15.20 -10.97
CA VAL A 54 5.54 -14.17 -11.97
C VAL A 54 4.40 -13.27 -11.48
N ILE A 55 3.37 -13.83 -10.85
CA ILE A 55 2.27 -13.04 -10.26
C ILE A 55 2.80 -12.12 -9.16
N ALA A 56 3.64 -12.64 -8.25
CA ALA A 56 4.21 -11.87 -7.14
C ALA A 56 5.09 -10.70 -7.64
N VAL A 57 5.98 -10.96 -8.60
CA VAL A 57 6.82 -9.93 -9.24
C VAL A 57 5.96 -8.92 -10.01
N GLY A 58 4.93 -9.38 -10.73
CA GLY A 58 3.97 -8.52 -11.39
C GLY A 58 3.25 -7.59 -10.41
N GLY A 59 2.92 -8.07 -9.21
CA GLY A 59 2.38 -7.27 -8.12
C GLY A 59 3.30 -6.15 -7.67
N LEU A 60 4.59 -6.43 -7.49
CA LEU A 60 5.60 -5.43 -7.14
C LEU A 60 5.72 -4.35 -8.21
N VAL A 61 5.76 -4.75 -9.49
CA VAL A 61 5.83 -3.82 -10.63
C VAL A 61 4.57 -2.96 -10.70
N ALA A 62 3.39 -3.58 -10.62
CA ALA A 62 2.11 -2.86 -10.64
C ALA A 62 2.04 -1.84 -9.49
N GLY A 63 2.36 -2.26 -8.26
CA GLY A 63 2.42 -1.40 -7.07
C GLY A 63 3.34 -0.20 -7.26
N ALA A 64 4.54 -0.43 -7.79
CA ALA A 64 5.51 0.64 -8.06
C ALA A 64 5.00 1.62 -9.13
N VAL A 65 4.38 1.12 -10.20
CA VAL A 65 3.76 1.96 -11.24
C VAL A 65 2.63 2.79 -10.65
N MET A 66 1.70 2.16 -9.92
CA MET A 66 0.56 2.88 -9.33
C MET A 66 0.99 3.95 -8.33
N ARG A 67 2.06 3.70 -7.56
CA ARG A 67 2.65 4.71 -6.68
C ARG A 67 3.13 5.93 -7.47
N ARG A 68 3.78 5.72 -8.63
CA ARG A 68 4.23 6.82 -9.50
C ARG A 68 3.07 7.58 -10.14
N LEU A 69 1.95 6.91 -10.37
CA LEU A 69 0.70 7.52 -10.86
C LEU A 69 -0.09 8.26 -9.75
N GLY A 70 0.45 8.38 -8.53
CA GLY A 70 -0.20 9.11 -7.44
C GLY A 70 -1.33 8.34 -6.73
N MET A 71 -1.53 7.05 -7.04
CA MET A 71 -2.51 6.18 -6.37
C MET A 71 -2.01 5.62 -5.03
N GLY A 72 -0.85 6.07 -4.58
CA GLY A 72 -0.28 5.75 -3.27
C GLY A 72 -0.71 6.75 -2.19
N GLN A 73 -0.06 6.67 -1.04
CA GLN A 73 -0.39 7.53 0.10
C GLN A 73 0.12 8.96 -0.12
N PRO A 74 -0.73 10.00 0.02
CA PRO A 74 -0.27 11.37 0.00
C PRO A 74 0.69 11.64 1.16
N THR A 75 1.80 12.32 0.88
CA THR A 75 2.72 12.77 1.95
C THR A 75 2.03 13.90 2.71
N GLN A 76 2.06 13.87 4.05
CA GLN A 76 1.32 14.73 4.98
C GLN A 76 1.57 16.25 4.85
N VAL A 77 2.35 16.71 3.88
CA VAL A 77 2.72 18.12 3.70
C VAL A 77 1.49 19.00 3.33
N SER A 78 0.39 18.42 2.85
CA SER A 78 -0.84 19.15 2.53
C SER A 78 -1.91 19.15 3.64
N ALA A 79 -1.62 18.59 4.82
CA ALA A 79 -2.56 18.54 5.96
C ALA A 79 -2.43 19.76 6.89
N ALA A 80 -1.90 20.89 6.41
CA ALA A 80 -1.94 22.18 7.08
C ALA A 80 -3.29 22.90 6.83
N ARG A 81 -4.41 22.16 6.84
CA ARG A 81 -5.72 22.74 7.13
C ARG A 81 -6.02 22.33 8.56
N ASP A 82 -6.04 23.32 9.43
CA ASP A 82 -6.35 23.13 10.83
C ASP A 82 -7.82 22.70 10.93
N TRP A 83 -8.08 21.53 11.49
CA TRP A 83 -9.43 20.94 11.68
C TRP A 83 -10.39 21.78 12.54
N TYR A 84 -9.99 23.00 12.90
CA TYR A 84 -10.71 23.95 13.73
C TYR A 84 -11.23 25.16 12.93
N THR A 85 -10.95 25.25 11.62
CA THR A 85 -11.39 26.37 10.77
C THR A 85 -12.48 25.99 9.77
N ASP A 86 -13.49 25.24 10.23
CA ASP A 86 -14.81 25.12 9.57
C ASP A 86 -15.92 25.50 10.56
#